data_AF-W9XFT7-F1
#
_entry.id   AF-W9XFT7-F1
#
_cell.length_a   1.000
_cell.length_b   1.000
_cell.length_c   1.000
_cell.angle_alpha   90.00
_cell.angle_beta   90.00
_cell.angle_gamma   90.00
#
_symmetry.space_group_name_H-M   'P 1'
#
loop_
_entity.id
_entity.type
_entity.pdbx_description
1 polymer ?
#
loop_
_entity_poly.entity_id
_entity_poly.type
_entity_poly.pdbx_seq_one_letter_code
_entity_poly.pdbx_strand_id
1 'polypeptide(L)'
;MAAQTEPEIILYDLACTKNVCFSPVVWRIRLMLNYKHIPYRTIFLEFPDIEPTLKGLGLVPSESAAGSKIKYTVPAIQHVPSNTYMMDSVPIAQFLESTYPDPPIPLTSELGSEIEAKARAVIGKVFYTSTMPREINILSPRSQEYFRRTREASLGHRLEDLLDPDKEDQSWDAVSDGMRAVGELMQTHKADGPFVLGARPSYTDFFIAGSLQCARVVDEDVFQRNVKYPGFREIYEACLPYMEKKD
;
A
#
# COMPACT_ATOMS: atom_id res chain seq x y z
N MET A 1 -11.79 -29.88 13.73
CA MET A 1 -11.73 -28.61 14.46
C MET A 1 -10.32 -28.08 14.26
N ALA A 2 -10.11 -27.17 13.31
CA ALA A 2 -8.80 -26.53 13.16
C ALA A 2 -8.57 -25.69 14.41
N ALA A 3 -7.43 -25.89 15.09
CA ALA A 3 -7.04 -25.03 16.19
C ALA A 3 -6.97 -23.59 15.66
N GLN A 4 -7.75 -22.68 16.25
CA GLN A 4 -7.58 -21.25 15.98
C GLN A 4 -6.22 -20.87 16.57
N THR A 5 -5.21 -20.75 15.71
CA THR A 5 -3.93 -20.18 16.07
C THR A 5 -4.16 -18.73 16.50
N GLU A 6 -3.79 -18.40 17.73
CA GLU A 6 -3.85 -17.03 18.22
C GLU A 6 -2.99 -16.12 17.33
N PRO A 7 -3.41 -14.86 17.10
CA PRO A 7 -2.66 -13.94 16.25
C PRO A 7 -1.33 -13.58 16.91
N GLU A 8 -0.24 -13.71 16.16
CA GLU A 8 1.08 -13.23 16.57
C GLU A 8 1.28 -11.74 16.25
N ILE A 9 0.53 -11.23 15.26
CA ILE A 9 0.54 -9.83 14.85
C ILE A 9 -0.87 -9.25 14.97
N ILE A 10 -0.99 -8.08 15.59
CA ILE A 10 -2.15 -7.21 15.40
C ILE A 10 -1.76 -6.14 14.37
N LEU A 11 -2.42 -6.14 13.23
CA LEU A 11 -2.21 -5.17 12.15
C LEU A 11 -3.22 -4.04 12.25
N TYR A 12 -2.77 -2.81 12.44
CA TYR A 12 -3.63 -1.63 12.37
C TYR A 12 -3.68 -1.15 10.92
N ASP A 13 -4.88 -1.16 10.35
CA ASP A 13 -5.17 -0.87 8.94
C ASP A 13 -6.17 0.30 8.82
N LEU A 14 -6.29 0.85 7.63
CA LEU A 14 -7.20 1.95 7.32
C LEU A 14 -8.59 1.42 6.96
N ALA A 15 -9.61 1.88 7.68
CA ALA A 15 -10.99 1.45 7.51
C ALA A 15 -11.64 2.05 6.24
N CYS A 16 -12.40 1.22 5.52
CA CYS A 16 -13.34 1.66 4.49
C CYS A 16 -14.70 0.98 4.67
N THR A 17 -15.74 1.48 4.00
CA THR A 17 -17.11 0.94 4.05
C THR A 17 -17.23 -0.46 3.46
N LYS A 18 -16.23 -0.91 2.68
CA LYS A 18 -16.15 -2.27 2.13
C LYS A 18 -15.57 -3.28 3.11
N ASN A 19 -15.11 -2.86 4.30
CA ASN A 19 -14.49 -3.70 5.32
C ASN A 19 -13.31 -4.55 4.79
N VAL A 20 -12.48 -3.93 3.95
CA VAL A 20 -11.26 -4.52 3.38
C VAL A 20 -10.12 -3.51 3.40
N CYS A 21 -8.89 -4.01 3.34
CA CYS A 21 -7.71 -3.16 3.13
C CYS A 21 -7.77 -2.43 1.78
N PHE A 22 -7.61 -1.11 1.80
CA PHE A 22 -7.40 -0.30 0.59
C PHE A 22 -6.11 0.52 0.65
N SER A 23 -5.44 0.62 1.80
CA SER A 23 -4.20 1.38 1.90
C SER A 23 -3.06 0.68 1.15
N PRO A 24 -2.39 1.34 0.18
CA PRO A 24 -1.35 0.71 -0.61
C PRO A 24 -0.12 0.34 0.22
N VAL A 25 0.16 1.09 1.30
CA VAL A 25 1.28 0.82 2.20
C VAL A 25 0.97 -0.27 3.22
N VAL A 26 -0.29 -0.40 3.65
CA VAL A 26 -0.71 -1.50 4.53
C VAL A 26 -0.74 -2.82 3.75
N TRP A 27 -1.17 -2.78 2.48
CA TRP A 27 -1.11 -3.94 1.58
C TRP A 27 0.27 -4.57 1.49
N ARG A 28 1.37 -3.79 1.56
CA ARG A 28 2.74 -4.33 1.54
C ARG A 28 3.01 -5.25 2.73
N ILE A 29 2.61 -4.81 3.92
CA ILE A 29 2.76 -5.59 5.16
C ILE A 29 1.81 -6.77 5.17
N ARG A 30 0.55 -6.57 4.73
CA ARG A 30 -0.43 -7.64 4.62
C ARG A 30 0.04 -8.77 3.69
N LEU A 31 0.56 -8.43 2.51
CA LEU A 31 1.13 -9.40 1.56
C LEU A 31 2.31 -10.15 2.18
N MET A 32 3.19 -9.44 2.91
CA MET A 32 4.31 -10.05 3.61
C MET A 32 3.86 -11.03 4.70
N LEU A 33 2.86 -10.67 5.52
CA LEU A 33 2.27 -11.56 6.53
C LEU A 33 1.64 -12.79 5.88
N ASN A 34 0.89 -12.62 4.79
CA ASN A 34 0.23 -13.71 4.07
C ASN A 34 1.24 -14.67 3.41
N TYR A 35 2.25 -14.13 2.72
CA TYR A 35 3.31 -14.94 2.10
C TYR A 35 4.11 -15.74 3.12
N LYS A 36 4.38 -15.12 4.28
CA LYS A 36 5.11 -15.79 5.38
C LYS A 36 4.22 -16.69 6.25
N HIS A 37 2.92 -16.77 5.96
CA HIS A 37 1.94 -17.50 6.77
C HIS A 37 1.91 -17.10 8.25
N ILE A 38 2.20 -15.82 8.56
CA ILE A 38 2.20 -15.31 9.92
C ILE A 38 0.73 -15.08 10.35
N PRO A 39 0.26 -15.69 11.45
CA PRO A 39 -1.10 -15.48 11.92
C PRO A 39 -1.26 -14.05 12.45
N TYR A 40 -2.24 -13.31 11.92
CA TYR A 40 -2.50 -11.94 12.35
C TYR A 40 -3.99 -11.63 12.45
N ARG A 41 -4.32 -10.59 13.20
CA ARG A 41 -5.65 -10.00 13.28
C ARG A 41 -5.59 -8.54 12.90
N THR A 42 -6.54 -8.08 12.09
CA THR A 42 -6.60 -6.67 11.71
C THR A 42 -7.49 -5.88 12.66
N ILE A 43 -7.07 -4.66 12.96
CA ILE A 43 -7.89 -3.62 13.57
C ILE A 43 -7.99 -2.48 12.56
N PHE A 44 -9.18 -2.31 12.00
CA PHE A 44 -9.47 -1.20 11.09
C PHE A 44 -9.69 0.09 11.89
N LEU A 45 -8.94 1.13 11.53
CA LEU A 45 -9.03 2.46 12.11
C LEU A 45 -9.56 3.44 11.07
N GLU A 46 -10.56 4.23 11.46
CA GLU A 46 -10.97 5.38 10.68
C GLU A 46 -9.90 6.48 10.73
N PHE A 47 -9.82 7.32 9.69
CA PHE A 47 -8.85 8.42 9.65
C PHE A 47 -8.75 9.27 10.93
N PRO A 48 -9.85 9.77 11.53
CA PRO A 48 -9.78 10.56 12.76
C PRO A 48 -9.29 9.77 13.99
N ASP A 49 -9.34 8.43 13.94
CA ASP A 49 -9.05 7.56 15.08
C ASP A 49 -7.58 7.06 15.06
N ILE A 50 -6.85 7.16 13.94
CA ILE A 50 -5.46 6.72 13.81
C ILE A 50 -4.56 7.36 14.88
N GLU A 51 -4.50 8.69 14.91
CA GLU A 51 -3.63 9.41 15.84
C GLU A 51 -3.95 9.12 17.32
N PRO A 52 -5.19 9.26 17.81
CA PRO A 52 -5.49 8.98 19.22
C PRO A 52 -5.25 7.51 19.60
N THR A 53 -5.56 6.55 18.71
CA THR A 53 -5.31 5.13 18.99
C THR A 53 -3.82 4.84 19.09
N LEU A 54 -3.02 5.23 18.09
CA LEU A 54 -1.59 4.93 18.08
C LEU A 54 -0.85 5.65 19.22
N LYS A 55 -1.27 6.87 19.57
CA LYS A 55 -0.81 7.57 20.80
C LYS A 55 -1.13 6.78 22.06
N GLY A 56 -2.35 6.26 22.19
CA GLY A 56 -2.78 5.47 23.34
C GLY A 56 -2.00 4.16 23.52
N LEU A 57 -1.43 3.63 22.44
CA LEU A 57 -0.55 2.46 22.46
C LEU A 57 0.91 2.79 22.79
N GLY A 58 1.24 4.08 23.02
CA GLY A 58 2.58 4.52 23.35
C GLY A 58 3.53 4.63 22.15
N LEU A 59 3.02 4.58 20.92
CA LEU A 59 3.84 4.83 19.73
C LEU A 59 4.28 6.29 19.70
N VAL A 60 5.53 6.51 19.32
CA VAL A 60 6.10 7.84 19.08
C VAL A 60 6.54 7.89 17.62
N PRO A 61 5.97 8.79 16.80
CA PRO A 61 6.41 8.95 15.42
C PRO A 61 7.87 9.38 15.37
N SER A 62 8.61 8.84 14.40
CA SER A 62 9.97 9.25 14.12
C SER A 62 10.02 10.73 13.72
N GLU A 63 11.19 11.35 13.88
CA GLU A 63 11.45 12.67 13.34
C GLU A 63 11.92 12.54 11.88
N SER A 64 11.42 13.42 11.01
CA SER A 64 11.98 13.55 9.65
C SER A 64 13.40 14.12 9.69
N ALA A 65 14.18 13.90 8.63
CA ALA A 65 15.51 14.49 8.48
C ALA A 65 15.52 16.04 8.57
N ALA A 66 14.37 16.68 8.34
CA ALA A 66 14.15 18.12 8.48
C ALA A 66 13.62 18.55 9.87
N GLY A 67 13.62 17.66 10.86
CA GLY A 67 13.19 17.93 12.23
C GLY A 67 11.68 18.09 12.44
N SER A 68 10.87 17.84 11.40
CA SER A 68 9.40 17.81 11.54
C SER A 68 8.94 16.45 12.06
N LYS A 69 8.01 16.46 13.03
CA LYS A 69 7.40 15.22 13.55
C LYS A 69 6.60 14.54 12.45
N ILE A 70 6.88 13.27 12.19
CA ILE A 70 6.06 12.46 11.30
C ILE A 70 4.67 12.31 11.93
N LYS A 71 3.62 12.31 11.10
CA LYS A 71 2.25 12.10 11.57
C LYS A 71 2.05 10.64 11.98
N TYR A 72 1.11 10.39 12.87
CA TYR A 72 0.65 9.02 13.14
C TYR A 72 -0.02 8.47 11.87
N THR A 73 0.40 7.28 11.45
CA THR A 73 -0.01 6.66 10.18
C THR A 73 -0.14 5.15 10.33
N VAL A 74 -0.85 4.53 9.39
CA VAL A 74 -0.84 3.07 9.20
C VAL A 74 0.01 2.72 7.97
N PRO A 75 0.65 1.54 7.91
CA PRO A 75 0.53 0.43 8.86
C PRO A 75 1.21 0.72 10.20
N ALA A 76 0.59 0.19 11.24
CA ALA A 76 1.22 -0.05 12.53
C ALA A 76 0.95 -1.50 12.93
N ILE A 77 1.83 -2.09 13.73
CA ILE A 77 1.62 -3.44 14.27
C ILE A 77 1.88 -3.49 15.77
N GLN A 78 1.22 -4.45 16.42
CA GLN A 78 1.68 -5.03 17.67
C GLN A 78 2.19 -6.44 17.37
N HIS A 79 3.44 -6.73 17.70
CA HIS A 79 3.92 -8.10 17.79
C HIS A 79 3.58 -8.64 19.18
N VAL A 80 2.64 -9.57 19.24
CA VAL A 80 2.05 -10.11 20.48
C VAL A 80 3.09 -10.85 21.32
N PRO A 81 3.93 -11.75 20.76
CA PRO A 81 4.92 -12.50 21.55
C PRO A 81 5.93 -11.62 22.30
N SER A 82 6.40 -10.53 21.67
CA SER A 82 7.36 -9.60 22.31
C SER A 82 6.71 -8.35 22.90
N ASN A 83 5.38 -8.25 22.84
CA ASN A 83 4.60 -7.07 23.21
C ASN A 83 5.20 -5.74 22.68
N THR A 84 5.62 -5.74 21.40
CA THR A 84 6.30 -4.60 20.78
C THR A 84 5.38 -3.92 19.79
N TYR A 85 5.32 -2.59 19.84
CA TYR A 85 4.56 -1.77 18.91
C TYR A 85 5.50 -1.05 17.97
N MET A 86 5.13 -1.00 16.69
CA MET A 86 5.86 -0.23 15.69
C MET A 86 4.93 0.32 14.62
N MET A 87 5.37 1.40 14.00
CA MET A 87 4.68 2.11 12.94
C MET A 87 5.64 2.23 11.77
N ASP A 88 5.08 2.48 10.58
CA ASP A 88 5.80 2.70 9.32
C ASP A 88 6.22 1.39 8.63
N SER A 89 5.96 1.32 7.33
CA SER A 89 6.06 0.07 6.56
C SER A 89 7.49 -0.46 6.46
N VAL A 90 8.50 0.41 6.40
CA VAL A 90 9.91 0.01 6.26
C VAL A 90 10.44 -0.69 7.52
N PRO A 91 10.38 -0.08 8.72
CA PRO A 91 10.83 -0.76 9.94
C PRO A 91 9.99 -2.00 10.26
N ILE A 92 8.69 -2.00 9.94
CA ILE A 92 7.84 -3.19 10.07
C ILE A 92 8.35 -4.32 9.17
N ALA A 93 8.63 -4.06 7.90
CA ALA A 93 9.13 -5.09 6.98
C ALA A 93 10.49 -5.64 7.44
N GLN A 94 11.40 -4.78 7.89
CA GLN A 94 12.70 -5.19 8.46
C GLN A 94 12.54 -6.07 9.70
N PHE A 95 11.62 -5.70 10.59
CA PHE A 95 11.30 -6.48 11.77
C PHE A 95 10.74 -7.86 11.38
N LEU A 96 9.75 -7.91 10.49
CA LEU A 96 9.14 -9.17 10.05
C LEU A 96 10.13 -10.10 9.36
N GLU A 97 11.04 -9.57 8.53
CA GLU A 97 12.07 -10.39 7.88
C GLU A 97 13.10 -10.93 8.89
N SER A 98 13.43 -10.15 9.93
CA SER A 98 14.35 -10.58 10.98
C SER A 98 13.72 -11.61 11.93
N THR A 99 12.45 -11.41 12.32
CA THR A 99 11.73 -12.27 13.26
C THR A 99 11.21 -13.55 12.59
N TYR A 100 10.80 -13.47 11.32
CA TYR A 100 10.25 -14.58 10.54
C TYR A 100 11.01 -14.73 9.21
N PRO A 101 12.22 -15.30 9.23
CA PRO A 101 13.13 -15.27 8.07
C PRO A 101 12.70 -16.22 6.93
N ASP A 102 11.82 -17.19 7.17
CA ASP A 102 11.37 -18.14 6.16
C ASP A 102 9.84 -18.04 5.94
N PRO A 103 9.37 -18.04 4.68
CA PRO A 103 10.12 -17.86 3.43
C PRO A 103 10.76 -16.46 3.32
N PRO A 104 11.97 -16.35 2.74
CA PRO A 104 12.69 -15.08 2.66
C PRO A 104 12.03 -14.11 1.67
N ILE A 105 12.10 -12.81 1.98
CA ILE A 105 11.64 -11.73 1.09
C ILE A 105 12.76 -10.69 0.94
N PRO A 106 13.35 -10.55 -0.25
CA PRO A 106 14.27 -9.45 -0.53
C PRO A 106 13.57 -8.10 -0.32
N LEU A 107 13.99 -7.37 0.71
CA LEU A 107 13.44 -6.06 1.03
C LEU A 107 13.96 -4.96 0.11
N THR A 108 15.16 -5.14 -0.44
CA THR A 108 15.82 -4.21 -1.36
C THR A 108 16.55 -4.95 -2.46
N SER A 109 16.64 -4.30 -3.62
CA SER A 109 17.51 -4.67 -4.74
C SER A 109 17.77 -3.43 -5.59
N GLU A 110 18.81 -3.44 -6.43
CA GLU A 110 19.09 -2.33 -7.35
C GLU A 110 17.92 -2.13 -8.32
N LEU A 111 17.48 -3.20 -9.00
CA LEU A 111 16.34 -3.18 -9.90
C LEU A 111 15.05 -2.75 -9.20
N GLY A 112 14.76 -3.29 -8.01
CA GLY A 112 13.57 -2.91 -7.25
C GLY A 112 13.57 -1.44 -6.85
N SER A 113 14.71 -0.91 -6.41
CA SER A 113 14.87 0.51 -6.07
C SER A 113 14.64 1.41 -7.29
N GLU A 114 15.17 1.02 -8.46
CA GLU A 114 14.95 1.73 -9.72
C GLU A 114 13.47 1.74 -10.11
N ILE A 115 12.81 0.57 -10.09
CA ILE A 115 11.39 0.43 -10.41
C ILE A 115 10.55 1.32 -9.48
N GLU A 116 10.75 1.24 -8.17
CA GLU A 116 9.95 2.01 -7.23
C GLU A 116 10.20 3.52 -7.36
N ALA A 117 11.43 3.97 -7.60
CA ALA A 117 11.75 5.38 -7.81
C ALA A 117 11.08 5.90 -9.10
N LYS A 118 11.23 5.18 -10.21
CA LYS A 118 10.64 5.54 -11.50
C LYS A 118 9.13 5.50 -11.45
N ALA A 119 8.54 4.48 -10.82
CA ALA A 119 7.09 4.40 -10.61
C ALA A 119 6.58 5.61 -9.82
N ARG A 120 7.20 5.96 -8.68
CA ARG A 120 6.80 7.16 -7.90
C ARG A 120 6.89 8.44 -8.73
N ALA A 121 7.95 8.60 -9.51
CA ALA A 121 8.15 9.78 -10.35
C ALA A 121 7.13 9.88 -11.49
N VAL A 122 6.79 8.75 -12.13
CA VAL A 122 5.87 8.70 -13.27
C VAL A 122 4.42 8.78 -12.80
N ILE A 123 3.98 7.83 -11.96
CA ILE A 123 2.56 7.65 -11.67
C ILE A 123 2.10 8.30 -10.36
N GLY A 124 3.03 8.73 -9.50
CA GLY A 124 2.68 9.31 -8.20
C GLY A 124 1.72 10.49 -8.32
N LYS A 125 1.93 11.38 -9.30
CA LYS A 125 1.02 12.50 -9.58
C LYS A 125 -0.35 12.01 -10.05
N VAL A 126 -0.41 11.03 -10.94
CA VAL A 126 -1.66 10.48 -11.46
C VAL A 126 -2.46 9.78 -10.36
N PHE A 127 -1.82 9.00 -9.48
CA PHE A 127 -2.50 8.44 -8.30
C PHE A 127 -3.06 9.54 -7.40
N TYR A 128 -2.32 10.65 -7.22
CA TYR A 128 -2.77 11.77 -6.41
C TYR A 128 -3.97 12.52 -7.02
N THR A 129 -4.03 12.68 -8.35
CA THR A 129 -5.12 13.42 -9.02
C THR A 129 -6.29 12.53 -9.45
N SER A 130 -6.08 11.22 -9.60
CA SER A 130 -7.10 10.27 -10.08
C SER A 130 -7.60 9.37 -8.95
N THR A 131 -6.72 8.75 -8.16
CA THR A 131 -7.15 7.77 -7.14
C THR A 131 -7.57 8.45 -5.85
N MET A 132 -6.74 9.32 -5.28
CA MET A 132 -6.96 9.96 -3.98
C MET A 132 -8.33 10.67 -3.85
N PRO A 133 -8.79 11.53 -4.79
CA PRO A 133 -10.10 12.17 -4.66
C PRO A 133 -11.27 11.17 -4.66
N ARG A 134 -11.10 9.98 -5.26
CA ARG A 134 -12.12 8.93 -5.28
C ARG A 134 -12.17 8.10 -4.00
N GLU A 135 -11.13 8.16 -3.16
CA GLU A 135 -11.13 7.47 -1.85
C GLU A 135 -12.33 7.88 -1.00
N ILE A 136 -12.77 9.15 -1.10
CA ILE A 136 -13.92 9.66 -0.33
C ILE A 136 -15.19 8.81 -0.53
N ASN A 137 -15.36 8.17 -1.69
CA ASN A 137 -16.53 7.35 -2.01
C ASN A 137 -16.57 6.01 -1.28
N ILE A 138 -15.46 5.57 -0.71
CA ILE A 138 -15.36 4.32 0.07
C ILE A 138 -15.18 4.58 1.57
N LEU A 139 -15.24 5.82 2.02
CA LEU A 139 -15.10 6.19 3.43
C LEU A 139 -16.45 6.28 4.14
N SER A 140 -16.44 6.05 5.45
CA SER A 140 -17.59 6.35 6.32
C SER A 140 -17.86 7.87 6.34
N PRO A 141 -19.04 8.34 6.78
CA PRO A 141 -19.30 9.78 6.93
C PRO A 141 -18.27 10.51 7.81
N ARG A 142 -17.82 9.92 8.93
CA ARG A 142 -16.80 10.51 9.82
C ARG A 142 -15.46 10.65 9.11
N SER A 143 -15.06 9.60 8.41
CA SER A 143 -13.81 9.58 7.64
C SER A 143 -13.88 10.50 6.43
N GLN A 144 -15.03 10.64 5.76
CA GLN A 144 -15.25 11.61 4.67
C GLN A 144 -15.06 13.05 5.16
N GLU A 145 -15.64 13.42 6.30
CA GLU A 145 -15.49 14.76 6.87
C GLU A 145 -14.02 15.07 7.17
N TYR A 146 -13.33 14.16 7.86
CA TYR A 146 -11.90 14.29 8.13
C TYR A 146 -11.09 14.40 6.84
N PHE A 147 -11.34 13.50 5.88
CA PHE A 147 -10.60 13.41 4.64
C PHE A 147 -10.76 14.69 3.81
N ARG A 148 -11.99 15.14 3.60
CA ARG A 148 -12.26 16.40 2.89
C ARG A 148 -11.57 17.57 3.56
N ARG A 149 -11.79 17.79 4.86
CA ARG A 149 -11.19 18.90 5.62
C ARG A 149 -9.66 18.91 5.49
N THR A 150 -9.02 17.76 5.65
CA THR A 150 -7.55 17.67 5.64
C THR A 150 -6.93 17.77 4.25
N ARG A 151 -7.57 17.18 3.24
CA ARG A 151 -7.05 17.18 1.85
C ARG A 151 -7.31 18.52 1.17
N GLU A 152 -8.53 19.07 1.29
CA GLU A 152 -8.85 20.37 0.68
C GLU A 152 -8.05 21.51 1.30
N ALA A 153 -7.77 21.47 2.61
CA ALA A 153 -6.86 22.43 3.24
C ALA A 153 -5.43 22.35 2.66
N SER A 154 -4.98 21.16 2.27
CA SER A 154 -3.67 20.97 1.63
C SER A 154 -3.67 21.30 0.13
N LEU A 155 -4.80 21.09 -0.56
CA LEU A 155 -4.96 21.36 -1.99
C LEU A 155 -5.22 22.84 -2.28
N GLY A 156 -5.91 23.54 -1.36
CA GLY A 156 -6.40 24.90 -1.56
C GLY A 156 -7.67 24.98 -2.43
N HIS A 157 -8.25 23.85 -2.82
CA HIS A 157 -9.46 23.75 -3.63
C HIS A 157 -10.22 22.43 -3.32
N ARG A 158 -11.33 22.17 -4.01
CA ARG A 158 -12.18 21.00 -3.72
C ARG A 158 -11.57 19.71 -4.27
N LEU A 159 -11.90 18.58 -3.65
CA LEU A 159 -11.50 17.26 -4.16
C LEU A 159 -12.00 17.00 -5.58
N GLU A 160 -13.22 17.45 -5.90
CA GLU A 160 -13.83 17.21 -7.21
C GLU A 160 -13.10 17.95 -8.35
N ASP A 161 -12.38 19.03 -8.05
CA ASP A 161 -11.65 19.81 -9.06
C ASP A 161 -10.46 19.03 -9.66
N LEU A 162 -10.04 17.94 -8.99
CA LEU A 162 -9.03 17.00 -9.48
C LEU A 162 -9.58 16.02 -10.53
N LEU A 163 -10.91 15.84 -10.59
CA LEU A 163 -11.60 14.83 -11.40
C LEU A 163 -12.18 15.40 -12.70
N ASP A 164 -11.59 16.48 -13.21
CA ASP A 164 -11.89 17.01 -14.54
C ASP A 164 -11.52 15.96 -15.61
N PRO A 165 -12.50 15.41 -16.37
CA PRO A 165 -12.24 14.27 -17.25
C PRO A 165 -11.18 14.55 -18.32
N ASP A 166 -11.19 15.75 -18.91
CA ASP A 166 -10.24 16.13 -19.95
C ASP A 166 -8.82 16.23 -19.39
N LYS A 167 -8.66 16.81 -18.20
CA LYS A 167 -7.35 16.90 -17.51
C LYS A 167 -6.87 15.54 -17.00
N GLU A 168 -7.79 14.69 -16.56
CA GLU A 168 -7.47 13.34 -16.12
C GLU A 168 -6.93 12.51 -17.29
N ASP A 169 -7.62 12.50 -18.44
CA ASP A 169 -7.17 11.79 -19.64
C ASP A 169 -5.80 12.30 -20.12
N GLN A 170 -5.61 13.62 -20.19
CA GLN A 170 -4.30 14.21 -20.51
C GLN A 170 -3.20 13.78 -19.54
N SER A 171 -3.51 13.68 -18.24
CA SER A 171 -2.54 13.25 -17.23
C SER A 171 -2.17 11.78 -17.39
N TRP A 172 -3.14 10.92 -17.75
CA TRP A 172 -2.90 9.51 -18.04
C TRP A 172 -2.12 9.28 -19.33
N ASP A 173 -2.39 10.06 -20.37
CA ASP A 173 -1.65 10.01 -21.63
C ASP A 173 -0.21 10.46 -21.44
N ALA A 174 0.01 11.54 -20.68
CA ALA A 174 1.35 12.07 -20.40
C ALA A 174 2.28 11.08 -19.69
N VAL A 175 1.74 10.11 -18.94
CA VAL A 175 2.54 9.09 -18.24
C VAL A 175 2.68 7.78 -19.01
N SER A 176 2.04 7.65 -20.18
CA SER A 176 1.96 6.38 -20.94
C SER A 176 3.32 5.75 -21.24
N ASP A 177 4.27 6.54 -21.75
CA ASP A 177 5.62 6.05 -22.05
C ASP A 177 6.41 5.72 -20.79
N GLY A 178 6.24 6.52 -19.73
CA GLY A 178 6.83 6.24 -18.42
C GLY A 178 6.31 4.94 -17.82
N MET A 179 5.01 4.68 -17.93
CA MET A 179 4.37 3.45 -17.48
C MET A 179 4.88 2.23 -18.24
N ARG A 180 4.98 2.33 -19.58
CA ARG A 180 5.58 1.26 -20.39
C ARG A 180 7.02 0.97 -19.96
N ALA A 181 7.82 2.02 -19.77
CA ALA A 181 9.21 1.89 -19.38
C ALA A 181 9.40 1.37 -17.94
N VAL A 182 8.42 1.53 -17.05
CA VAL A 182 8.40 0.87 -15.73
C VAL A 182 8.01 -0.59 -15.88
N GLY A 183 7.00 -0.88 -16.70
CA GLY A 183 6.55 -2.24 -16.99
C GLY A 183 7.58 -3.13 -17.67
N GLU A 184 8.45 -2.53 -18.49
CA GLU A 184 9.61 -3.20 -19.09
C GLU A 184 10.65 -3.58 -18.03
N LEU A 185 10.96 -2.67 -17.08
CA LEU A 185 11.87 -2.98 -15.96
C LEU A 185 11.34 -4.12 -15.09
N MET A 186 10.04 -4.14 -14.81
CA MET A 186 9.40 -5.23 -14.06
C MET A 186 9.56 -6.60 -14.74
N GLN A 187 9.76 -6.63 -16.05
CA GLN A 187 9.88 -7.86 -16.84
C GLN A 187 11.33 -8.28 -17.08
N THR A 188 12.32 -7.59 -16.49
CA THR A 188 13.75 -7.91 -16.64
C THR A 188 14.06 -9.39 -16.39
N HIS A 189 13.42 -9.99 -15.39
CA HIS A 189 13.61 -11.40 -15.00
C HIS A 189 12.42 -12.30 -15.35
N LYS A 190 11.58 -11.91 -16.32
CA LYS A 190 10.36 -12.67 -16.70
C LYS A 190 10.63 -14.11 -17.12
N ALA A 191 11.81 -14.39 -17.67
CA ALA A 191 12.22 -15.75 -18.04
C ALA A 191 12.50 -16.64 -16.82
N ASP A 192 12.87 -16.03 -15.68
CA ASP A 192 13.25 -16.72 -14.45
C ASP A 192 12.06 -16.94 -13.51
N GLY A 193 10.96 -16.22 -13.73
CA GLY A 193 9.70 -16.39 -12.99
C GLY A 193 8.76 -15.19 -13.10
N PRO A 194 7.63 -15.23 -12.37
CA PRO A 194 6.57 -14.24 -12.52
C PRO A 194 6.79 -12.96 -11.70
N PHE A 195 7.84 -12.88 -10.87
CA PHE A 195 8.11 -11.74 -9.99
C PHE A 195 9.27 -10.88 -10.52
N VAL A 196 9.41 -9.67 -9.99
CA VAL A 196 10.46 -8.70 -10.36
C VAL A 196 11.87 -9.30 -10.28
N LEU A 197 12.13 -10.16 -9.28
CA LEU A 197 13.41 -10.85 -9.09
C LEU A 197 13.38 -12.32 -9.54
N GLY A 198 12.44 -12.70 -10.39
CA GLY A 198 12.30 -14.04 -10.96
C GLY A 198 11.30 -14.92 -10.20
N ALA A 199 11.78 -15.98 -9.55
CA ALA A 199 10.92 -17.08 -9.09
C ALA A 199 10.10 -16.81 -7.83
N ARG A 200 10.54 -15.90 -6.95
CA ARG A 200 9.92 -15.61 -5.64
C ARG A 200 9.61 -14.13 -5.50
N PRO A 201 8.56 -13.75 -4.73
CA PRO A 201 8.22 -12.35 -4.54
C PRO A 201 9.31 -11.61 -3.75
N SER A 202 9.46 -10.34 -4.09
CA SER A 202 10.23 -9.33 -3.36
C SER A 202 9.30 -8.30 -2.75
N TYR A 203 9.84 -7.44 -1.88
CA TYR A 203 9.07 -6.32 -1.34
C TYR A 203 8.60 -5.35 -2.43
N THR A 204 9.34 -5.24 -3.54
CA THR A 204 8.93 -4.43 -4.70
C THR A 204 7.69 -5.00 -5.40
N ASP A 205 7.56 -6.33 -5.50
CA ASP A 205 6.32 -6.95 -6.02
C ASP A 205 5.11 -6.55 -5.17
N PHE A 206 5.27 -6.53 -3.84
CA PHE A 206 4.21 -6.10 -2.93
C PHE A 206 3.94 -4.59 -2.98
N PHE A 207 4.96 -3.77 -3.23
CA PHE A 207 4.78 -2.34 -3.52
C PHE A 207 3.87 -2.12 -4.72
N ILE A 208 4.08 -2.88 -5.81
CA ILE A 208 3.32 -2.78 -7.05
C ILE A 208 1.91 -3.32 -6.83
N ALA A 209 1.80 -4.57 -6.38
CA ALA A 209 0.54 -5.27 -6.22
C ALA A 209 -0.37 -4.59 -5.19
N GLY A 210 0.19 -4.06 -4.09
CA GLY A 210 -0.56 -3.28 -3.11
C GLY A 210 -1.10 -1.94 -3.65
N SER A 211 -0.33 -1.27 -4.51
CA SER A 211 -0.78 -0.04 -5.18
C SER A 211 -1.90 -0.31 -6.18
N LEU A 212 -1.80 -1.40 -6.94
CA LEU A 212 -2.84 -1.83 -7.88
C LEU A 212 -4.11 -2.29 -7.15
N GLN A 213 -3.96 -3.02 -6.04
CA GLN A 213 -5.10 -3.43 -5.22
C GLN A 213 -5.80 -2.24 -4.57
N CYS A 214 -5.07 -1.22 -4.13
CA CYS A 214 -5.63 0.06 -3.69
C CYS A 214 -6.47 0.69 -4.81
N ALA A 215 -5.88 0.88 -5.99
CA ALA A 215 -6.58 1.43 -7.14
C ALA A 215 -7.88 0.68 -7.40
N ARG A 216 -7.85 -0.66 -7.42
CA ARG A 216 -9.01 -1.50 -7.66
C ARG A 216 -10.11 -1.35 -6.62
N VAL A 217 -9.75 -1.28 -5.34
CA VAL A 217 -10.73 -1.11 -4.25
C VAL A 217 -11.35 0.28 -4.30
N VAL A 218 -10.60 1.30 -4.69
CA VAL A 218 -11.09 2.67 -4.82
C VAL A 218 -11.96 2.83 -6.07
N ASP A 219 -11.45 2.43 -7.23
CA ASP A 219 -12.07 2.62 -8.54
C ASP A 219 -11.51 1.60 -9.58
N GLU A 220 -12.39 0.78 -10.17
CA GLU A 220 -11.98 -0.27 -11.10
C GLU A 220 -11.40 0.30 -12.41
N ASP A 221 -11.86 1.47 -12.88
CA ASP A 221 -11.35 2.06 -14.12
C ASP A 221 -9.91 2.55 -13.94
N VAL A 222 -9.61 3.14 -12.77
CA VAL A 222 -8.23 3.49 -12.39
C VAL A 222 -7.34 2.25 -12.38
N PHE A 223 -7.81 1.13 -11.84
CA PHE A 223 -7.07 -0.13 -11.91
C PHE A 223 -6.82 -0.57 -13.36
N GLN A 224 -7.84 -0.57 -14.22
CA GLN A 224 -7.68 -0.94 -15.63
C GLN A 224 -6.71 -0.03 -16.39
N ARG A 225 -6.68 1.27 -16.08
CA ARG A 225 -5.69 2.22 -16.65
C ARG A 225 -4.24 1.87 -16.31
N ASN A 226 -4.00 1.19 -15.18
CA ASN A 226 -2.68 0.70 -14.81
C ASN A 226 -2.35 -0.64 -15.48
N VAL A 227 -3.24 -1.62 -15.36
CA VAL A 227 -2.95 -3.02 -15.79
C VAL A 227 -3.03 -3.25 -17.30
N LYS A 228 -3.28 -2.19 -18.09
CA LYS A 228 -3.13 -2.22 -19.55
C LYS A 228 -1.66 -2.21 -19.99
N TYR A 229 -0.75 -1.72 -19.15
CA TYR A 229 0.68 -1.70 -19.46
C TYR A 229 1.32 -3.05 -19.09
N PRO A 230 2.29 -3.54 -19.89
CA PRO A 230 2.97 -4.81 -19.62
C PRO A 230 3.60 -4.87 -18.22
N GLY A 231 3.63 -6.05 -17.60
CA GLY A 231 4.24 -6.27 -16.29
C GLY A 231 3.31 -6.01 -15.11
N PHE A 232 2.49 -4.94 -15.15
CA PHE A 232 1.62 -4.58 -14.03
C PHE A 232 0.56 -5.66 -13.74
N ARG A 233 -0.10 -6.18 -14.78
CA ARG A 233 -1.10 -7.24 -14.63
C ARG A 233 -0.45 -8.52 -14.14
N GLU A 234 0.67 -8.90 -14.71
CA GLU A 234 1.40 -10.12 -14.39
C GLU A 234 1.88 -10.13 -12.94
N ILE A 235 2.49 -9.05 -12.45
CA ILE A 235 2.90 -8.92 -11.05
C ILE A 235 1.69 -9.00 -10.11
N TYR A 236 0.59 -8.32 -10.46
CA TYR A 236 -0.64 -8.34 -9.65
C TYR A 236 -1.21 -9.76 -9.57
N GLU A 237 -1.34 -10.45 -10.70
CA GLU A 237 -1.84 -11.82 -10.78
C GLU A 237 -0.94 -12.81 -10.03
N ALA A 238 0.39 -12.65 -10.11
CA ALA A 238 1.35 -13.45 -9.35
C ALA A 238 1.21 -13.29 -7.83
N CYS A 239 0.74 -12.12 -7.37
CA CYS A 239 0.51 -11.84 -5.95
C CYS A 239 -0.89 -12.27 -5.44
N LEU A 240 -1.84 -12.63 -6.32
CA LEU A 240 -3.21 -12.99 -5.92
C LEU A 240 -3.31 -14.09 -4.86
N PRO A 241 -2.48 -15.17 -4.88
CA PRO A 241 -2.51 -16.18 -3.83
C PRO A 241 -2.25 -15.62 -2.42
N TYR A 242 -1.56 -14.48 -2.32
CA TYR A 242 -1.25 -13.81 -1.05
C TYR A 242 -2.25 -12.69 -0.71
N MET A 243 -3.32 -12.53 -1.49
CA MET A 243 -4.36 -11.50 -1.29
C MET A 243 -5.70 -12.07 -0.81
N GLU A 244 -5.80 -13.38 -0.55
CA GLU A 244 -7.06 -14.02 -0.14
C GLU A 244 -7.61 -13.41 1.16
N LYS A 245 -6.72 -13.14 2.13
CA LYS A 245 -7.08 -12.48 3.38
C LYS A 245 -7.06 -10.96 3.25
N LYS A 246 -8.25 -10.40 3.06
CA LYS A 246 -8.48 -8.97 2.79
C LYS A 246 -8.90 -8.17 4.02
N ASP A 247 -9.32 -8.85 5.08
CA ASP A 247 -9.72 -8.30 6.38
C ASP A 247 -8.55 -8.24 7.34
#